data_AF-A0ABD6B9L1-F1
#
_entry.id   AF-A0ABD6B9L1-F1
#
_cell.length_a   1.000
_cell.length_b   1.000
_cell.length_c   1.000
_cell.angle_alpha   90.00
_cell.angle_beta   90.00
_cell.angle_gamma   90.00
#
_symmetry.space_group_name_H-M   'P 1'
#
loop_
_entity.id
_entity.type
_entity.pdbx_description
1 polymer ?
#
loop_
_entity_poly.entity_id
_entity_poly.type
_entity_poly.pdbx_seq_one_letter_code
_entity_poly.pdbx_strand_id
1 'polypeptide(L)' 'MKTVALVLAGGIGSRLYPASREDRPKQFLPIGGERSLLART' A
#
# COMPACT_ATOMS: atom_id res chain seq x y z
N MET A 1 6.10 -26.72 -13.83
CA MET A 1 5.20 -25.55 -13.95
C MET A 1 5.84 -24.37 -13.22
N LYS A 2 5.70 -23.12 -13.71
CA LYS A 2 6.30 -21.93 -13.09
C LYS A 2 5.25 -21.20 -12.26
N THR A 3 5.51 -21.03 -10.96
CA THR A 3 4.66 -20.24 -10.06
C THR A 3 5.02 -18.77 -10.16
N VAL A 4 4.02 -17.90 -10.20
CA VAL A 4 4.17 -16.44 -10.17
C VAL A 4 3.30 -15.85 -9.06
N ALA A 5 3.75 -14.75 -8.48
CA ALA A 5 3.00 -13.97 -7.51
C ALA A 5 2.59 -12.63 -8.12
N LEU A 6 1.35 -12.21 -7.85
CA LEU A 6 0.81 -10.90 -8.23
C LEU A 6 0.27 -10.22 -6.97
N VAL A 7 0.75 -9.01 -6.70
CA VAL A 7 0.29 -8.20 -5.56
C VAL A 7 -0.71 -7.17 -6.08
N LEU A 8 -1.97 -7.27 -5.66
CA LEU A 8 -3.00 -6.28 -5.98
C LEU A 8 -2.94 -5.13 -4.96
N ALA A 9 -2.33 -4.02 -5.38
CA ALA A 9 -2.05 -2.86 -4.54
C ALA A 9 -3.06 -1.70 -4.74
N GLY A 10 -4.36 -2.01 -4.83
CA GLY A 10 -5.43 -1.03 -5.09
C GLY A 10 -6.19 -0.53 -3.85
N GLY A 11 -7.20 0.31 -4.08
CA GLY A 11 -8.17 0.82 -3.09
C GLY A 11 -7.96 2.29 -2.68
N ILE A 12 -9.05 3.04 -2.53
CA ILE A 12 -9.08 4.50 -2.29
C ILE A 12 -8.39 4.95 -0.99
N GLY A 13 -8.35 4.08 0.03
CA GLY A 13 -7.69 4.39 1.30
C GLY A 13 -8.42 5.43 2.17
N SER A 14 -9.73 5.64 1.98
CA SER A 14 -10.53 6.67 2.68
C SER A 14 -10.47 6.59 4.21
N ARG A 15 -10.38 5.37 4.78
CA ARG A 15 -10.24 5.14 6.23
C ARG A 15 -8.94 5.69 6.83
N LEU A 16 -7.94 5.94 5.99
CA LEU A 16 -6.65 6.48 6.40
C LEU A 16 -6.54 7.97 6.06
N TYR A 17 -7.66 8.66 5.80
CA TYR A 17 -7.66 10.12 5.72
C TYR A 17 -7.19 10.71 7.08
N PRO A 18 -6.31 11.74 7.13
CA PRO A 18 -5.77 12.49 6.01
C PRO A 18 -4.50 11.90 5.38
N ALA A 19 -3.98 10.81 5.94
CA ALA A 19 -2.71 10.23 5.54
C ALA A 19 -2.73 9.69 4.09
N SER A 20 -3.81 9.04 3.65
CA SER A 20 -4.00 8.55 2.28
C SER A 20 -4.83 9.53 1.44
N ARG A 21 -4.39 9.76 0.21
CA ARG A 21 -5.02 10.62 -0.82
C ARG A 21 -4.92 9.94 -2.17
N GLU A 22 -5.57 10.50 -3.18
CA GLU A 22 -5.44 10.05 -4.58
C GLU A 22 -3.98 10.13 -5.06
N ASP A 23 -3.32 11.26 -4.82
CA ASP A 23 -1.90 11.52 -5.15
C ASP A 23 -0.93 10.92 -4.13
N ARG A 24 -1.43 10.39 -3.00
CA ARG A 24 -0.63 9.79 -1.93
C ARG A 24 -1.21 8.44 -1.46
N PRO A 25 -1.08 7.36 -2.26
CA PRO A 25 -1.72 6.08 -1.99
C PRO A 25 -1.17 5.36 -0.76
N LYS A 26 -2.04 4.71 0.02
CA LYS A 26 -1.68 4.03 1.28
C LYS A 26 -0.53 3.02 1.16
N GLN A 27 -0.41 2.36 0.01
CA GLN A 27 0.55 1.28 -0.24
C GLN A 27 1.99 1.78 -0.15
N PHE A 28 2.23 3.07 -0.40
CA PHE A 28 3.54 3.71 -0.33
C PHE A 28 3.80 4.41 1.02
N LEU A 29 2.83 4.43 1.93
CA LEU A 29 2.97 5.10 3.23
C LEU A 29 3.64 4.19 4.27
N PRO A 30 4.56 4.72 5.09
CA PRO A 30 5.20 3.99 6.19
C PRO A 30 4.28 3.96 7.42
N ILE A 31 3.15 3.27 7.30
CA ILE A 31 2.19 3.14 8.41
C ILE A 31 2.64 2.00 9.33
N GLY A 32 2.84 2.33 10.63
CA GLY A 32 3.24 1.34 11.64
C GLY A 32 4.67 0.83 11.47
N GLY A 33 5.61 1.70 11.04
CA GLY A 33 7.04 1.42 10.93
C GLY A 33 7.74 2.38 9.96
N GLU A 34 8.98 2.05 9.58
CA GLU A 34 9.80 2.88 8.68
C GLU A 34 9.59 2.55 7.19
N ARG A 35 9.16 1.33 6.87
CA ARG A 35 8.94 0.86 5.49
C ARG A 35 7.48 1.02 5.07
N SER A 36 7.26 1.27 3.78
CA SER A 36 5.91 1.33 3.20
C SER A 36 5.16 0.01 3.35
N LEU A 37 3.83 0.05 3.30
CA LEU A 37 3.01 -1.17 3.34
C LEU A 37 3.37 -2.15 2.23
N LEU A 38 3.62 -1.65 1.01
CA LEU A 38 4.00 -2.48 -0.13
C LEU A 38 5.39 -3.11 0.05
N ALA A 39 6.37 -2.38 0.60
CA ALA A 39 7.71 -2.91 0.86
C ALA A 39 7.76 -3.96 1.98
N ARG A 40 6.66 -4.13 2.74
CA ARG A 40 6.50 -5.14 3.79
C ARG A 40 5.67 -6.36 3.36
N THR A 41 5.14 -6.37 2.13
CA THR A 41 4.34 -7.46 1.54
C THR A 41 5.22 -8.33 0.66
#